data_AF-A0A968QIE2-F1
#
_entry.id   AF-A0A968QIE2-F1
#
_cell.length_a   1.000
_cell.length_b   1.000
_cell.length_c   1.000
_cell.angle_alpha   90.00
_cell.angle_beta   90.00
_cell.angle_gamma   90.00
#
_symmetry.space_group_name_H-M   'P 1'
#
loop_
_entity.id
_entity.type
_entity.pdbx_description
1 polymer ?
#
loop_
_entity_poly.entity_id
_entity_poly.type
_entity_poly.pdbx_seq_one_letter_code
_entity_poly.pdbx_strand_id
1 'polypeptide(L)'
;MASNDIEIVQSFIRKYINKGIKEHFKDVSGDDETSLSKDTPRSAIKLVCLHKDTDPITLTVVRLLIWWVEARGLLDEFIYGIPSTDFEISNTYYPQVKLHFRESKYEAATNARRPARGEVSFRWKENSFSTANVQALANKITADFARPRFFITGEGSFGVMQIRLRGITFR
;
A
#
# COMPACT_ATOMS: atom_id res chain seq x y z
N MET A 1 -39.91 10.03 -11.44
CA MET A 1 -38.92 11.04 -11.01
C MET A 1 -37.56 10.50 -11.41
N ALA A 2 -36.91 11.09 -12.42
CA ALA A 2 -35.54 10.75 -12.74
C ALA A 2 -34.70 11.10 -11.50
N SER A 3 -34.15 10.09 -10.84
CA SER A 3 -33.15 10.34 -9.80
C SER A 3 -32.03 11.10 -10.48
N ASN A 4 -31.77 12.33 -10.02
CA ASN A 4 -30.71 13.17 -10.56
C ASN A 4 -29.39 12.39 -10.42
N ASP A 5 -28.77 11.98 -11.53
CA ASP A 5 -27.57 11.12 -11.52
C ASP A 5 -26.46 11.70 -10.63
N ILE A 6 -26.42 13.03 -10.51
CA ILE A 6 -25.52 13.77 -9.63
C ILE A 6 -25.74 13.40 -8.15
N GLU A 7 -26.99 13.32 -7.70
CA GLU A 7 -27.32 12.98 -6.31
C GLU A 7 -26.96 11.54 -5.96
N ILE A 8 -27.10 10.62 -6.93
CA ILE A 8 -26.66 9.23 -6.79
C ILE A 8 -25.15 9.17 -6.57
N VAL A 9 -24.39 9.89 -7.41
CA VAL A 9 -22.93 9.93 -7.34
C VAL A 9 -22.46 10.55 -6.02
N GLN A 10 -23.05 11.67 -5.61
CA GLN A 10 -22.72 12.33 -4.34
C GLN A 10 -23.05 11.44 -3.13
N SER A 11 -24.20 10.78 -3.15
CA SER A 11 -24.59 9.81 -2.12
C SER A 11 -23.63 8.63 -2.03
N PHE A 12 -23.18 8.10 -3.17
CA PHE A 12 -22.22 7.01 -3.23
C PHE A 12 -20.86 7.42 -2.65
N ILE A 13 -20.32 8.57 -3.11
CA ILE A 13 -19.04 9.11 -2.64
C ILE A 13 -19.10 9.34 -1.12
N ARG A 14 -20.17 9.97 -0.63
CA ARG A 14 -20.36 10.23 0.80
C ARG A 14 -20.36 8.95 1.63
N LYS A 15 -21.04 7.88 1.19
CA LYS A 15 -21.10 6.62 1.94
C LYS A 15 -19.79 5.83 1.87
N TYR A 16 -19.17 5.78 0.70
CA TYR A 16 -17.99 4.95 0.47
C TYR A 16 -16.69 5.62 0.93
N ILE A 17 -16.46 6.88 0.53
CA ILE A 17 -15.20 7.58 0.76
C ILE A 17 -15.10 8.09 2.20
N ASN A 18 -16.18 8.60 2.81
CA ASN A 18 -16.12 9.05 4.21
C ASN A 18 -15.75 7.92 5.18
N LYS A 19 -16.11 6.66 4.88
CA LYS A 19 -15.67 5.51 5.69
C LYS A 19 -14.15 5.41 5.71
N GLY A 20 -13.50 5.53 4.54
CA GLY A 20 -12.04 5.52 4.41
C GLY A 20 -11.37 6.73 5.06
N ILE A 21 -11.96 7.92 4.92
CA ILE A 21 -11.47 9.15 5.57
C ILE A 21 -11.50 9.00 7.09
N LYS A 22 -12.63 8.54 7.66
CA LYS A 22 -12.77 8.34 9.11
C LYS A 22 -11.79 7.31 9.66
N GLU A 23 -11.53 6.24 8.91
CA GLU A 23 -10.55 5.23 9.29
C GLU A 23 -9.11 5.78 9.25
N HIS A 24 -8.77 6.55 8.23
CA HIS A 24 -7.44 7.16 8.08
C HIS A 24 -7.15 8.22 9.16
N PHE A 25 -8.14 9.04 9.50
CA PHE A 25 -8.04 10.07 10.54
C PHE A 25 -8.69 9.65 11.87
N LYS A 26 -8.58 8.36 12.24
CA LYS A 26 -9.13 7.82 13.49
C LYS A 26 -8.52 8.48 14.73
N ASP A 27 -7.33 9.04 14.60
CA ASP A 27 -6.62 9.76 15.65
C ASP A 27 -7.17 11.17 15.92
N VAL A 28 -7.96 11.74 15.00
CA VAL A 28 -8.59 13.06 15.15
C VAL A 28 -10.02 12.91 15.63
N SER A 29 -10.33 13.47 16.80
CA SER A 29 -11.67 13.49 17.39
C SER A 29 -12.62 14.41 16.61
N GLY A 30 -13.87 13.99 16.44
CA GLY A 30 -14.90 14.75 15.73
C GLY A 30 -15.01 14.42 14.24
N ASP A 31 -16.23 14.42 13.72
CA ASP A 31 -16.54 14.05 12.33
C ASP A 31 -17.26 15.18 11.56
N ASP A 32 -17.49 16.33 12.21
CA ASP A 32 -18.25 17.45 11.68
C ASP A 32 -17.51 18.79 11.87
N GLU A 33 -17.90 19.80 11.09
CA GLU A 33 -17.28 21.15 11.09
C GLU A 33 -17.23 21.84 12.44
N THR A 34 -18.21 21.58 13.28
CA THR A 34 -18.32 22.13 14.63
C THR A 34 -17.41 21.42 15.63
N SER A 35 -17.02 20.18 15.33
CA SER A 35 -16.20 19.33 16.18
C SER A 35 -14.70 19.34 15.80
N LEU A 36 -14.38 19.73 14.58
CA LEU A 36 -13.03 19.73 14.04
C LEU A 36 -12.37 21.11 14.18
N SER A 37 -11.29 21.19 14.96
CA SER A 37 -10.46 22.39 15.04
C SER A 37 -9.80 22.69 13.69
N LYS A 38 -9.77 23.97 13.29
CA LYS A 38 -9.09 24.44 12.08
C LYS A 38 -7.62 24.79 12.31
N ASP A 39 -7.19 24.81 13.57
CA ASP A 39 -5.86 25.28 13.97
C ASP A 39 -4.80 24.19 13.83
N THR A 40 -5.20 22.91 13.85
CA THR A 40 -4.28 21.80 13.61
C THR A 40 -4.32 21.39 12.13
N PRO A 41 -3.17 21.34 11.42
CA PRO A 41 -3.14 20.97 10.00
C PRO A 41 -3.81 19.63 9.70
N ARG A 42 -3.66 18.65 10.59
CA ARG A 42 -4.22 17.30 10.43
C ARG A 42 -5.75 17.26 10.54
N SER A 43 -6.34 18.02 11.45
CA SER A 43 -7.80 18.14 11.56
C SER A 43 -8.38 18.99 10.44
N ALA A 44 -7.64 20.02 9.97
CA ALA A 44 -8.01 20.80 8.80
C ALA A 44 -8.07 19.93 7.52
N ILE A 45 -7.09 19.05 7.31
CA ILE A 45 -7.10 18.11 6.16
C ILE A 45 -8.28 17.14 6.25
N LYS A 46 -8.55 16.54 7.44
CA LYS A 46 -9.74 15.70 7.64
C LYS A 46 -11.01 16.45 7.25
N LEU A 47 -11.13 17.70 7.67
CA LEU A 47 -12.29 18.53 7.38
C LEU A 47 -12.46 18.83 5.89
N VAL A 48 -11.37 19.10 5.17
CA VAL A 48 -11.39 19.34 3.73
C VAL A 48 -11.73 18.06 2.96
N CYS A 49 -11.32 16.89 3.43
CA CYS A 49 -11.64 15.63 2.75
C CYS A 49 -13.09 15.18 2.95
N LEU A 50 -13.75 15.55 4.06
CA LEU A 50 -15.06 14.99 4.44
C LEU A 50 -16.20 15.51 3.55
N HIS A 51 -16.91 14.59 2.89
CA HIS A 51 -18.00 14.90 1.96
C HIS A 51 -19.33 15.13 2.68
N LYS A 52 -20.05 16.17 2.28
CA LYS A 52 -21.39 16.50 2.79
C LYS A 52 -22.46 16.41 1.71
N ASP A 53 -23.70 16.31 2.15
CA ASP A 53 -24.88 16.26 1.28
C ASP A 53 -25.17 17.59 0.58
N THR A 54 -24.86 18.69 1.25
CA THR A 54 -25.08 20.05 0.76
C THR A 54 -23.96 20.55 -0.14
N ASP A 55 -22.93 19.73 -0.40
CA ASP A 55 -21.81 20.13 -1.24
C ASP A 55 -22.25 20.19 -2.71
N PRO A 56 -21.91 21.24 -3.47
CA PRO A 56 -22.07 21.21 -4.92
C PRO A 56 -21.13 20.16 -5.52
N ILE A 57 -21.47 19.62 -6.69
CA ILE A 57 -20.70 18.55 -7.34
C ILE A 57 -19.22 18.93 -7.56
N THR A 58 -18.95 20.21 -7.85
CA THR A 58 -17.58 20.75 -7.98
C THR A 58 -16.78 20.60 -6.69
N LEU A 59 -17.38 20.89 -5.55
CA LEU A 59 -16.74 20.73 -4.25
C LEU A 59 -16.56 19.24 -3.92
N THR A 60 -17.55 18.39 -4.20
CA THR A 60 -17.43 16.93 -4.05
C THR A 60 -16.20 16.37 -4.79
N VAL A 61 -15.98 16.82 -6.04
CA VAL A 61 -14.85 16.40 -6.87
C VAL A 61 -13.51 16.90 -6.31
N VAL A 62 -13.43 18.17 -5.89
CA VAL A 62 -12.19 18.73 -5.31
C VAL A 62 -11.81 18.01 -4.01
N ARG A 63 -12.78 17.77 -3.12
CA ARG A 63 -12.55 17.01 -1.88
C ARG A 63 -12.06 15.59 -2.17
N LEU A 64 -12.62 14.95 -3.20
CA LEU A 64 -12.20 13.62 -3.63
C LEU A 64 -10.74 13.65 -4.13
N LEU A 65 -10.38 14.62 -4.97
CA LEU A 65 -9.02 14.76 -5.48
C LEU A 65 -8.00 14.96 -4.34
N ILE A 66 -8.31 15.85 -3.39
CA ILE A 66 -7.46 16.10 -2.21
C ILE A 66 -7.29 14.81 -1.38
N TRP A 67 -8.36 14.05 -1.17
CA TRP A 67 -8.28 12.76 -0.48
C TRP A 67 -7.32 11.77 -1.17
N TRP A 68 -7.36 11.68 -2.50
CA TRP A 68 -6.51 10.77 -3.25
C TRP A 68 -5.04 11.21 -3.28
N VAL A 69 -4.79 12.50 -3.47
CA VAL A 69 -3.43 13.04 -3.59
C VAL A 69 -2.74 13.09 -2.24
N GLU A 70 -3.33 13.77 -1.25
CA GLU A 70 -2.66 14.11 0.01
C GLU A 70 -2.83 13.05 1.09
N ALA A 71 -4.02 12.45 1.22
CA ALA A 71 -4.33 11.56 2.34
C ALA A 71 -4.12 10.07 2.01
N ARG A 72 -4.40 9.66 0.78
CA ARG A 72 -4.13 8.29 0.33
C ARG A 72 -2.71 8.10 -0.21
N GLY A 73 -1.98 9.21 -0.46
CA GLY A 73 -0.61 9.17 -0.96
C GLY A 73 -0.51 8.56 -2.36
N LEU A 74 -1.48 8.80 -3.24
CA LEU A 74 -1.44 8.28 -4.62
C LEU A 74 -0.17 8.72 -5.37
N LEU A 75 0.42 9.85 -4.96
CA LEU A 75 1.68 10.39 -5.49
C LEU A 75 2.90 10.16 -4.57
N ASP A 76 2.71 9.55 -3.39
CA ASP A 76 3.82 9.22 -2.47
C ASP A 76 4.58 7.96 -2.90
N GLU A 77 3.98 7.11 -3.73
CA GLU A 77 4.73 6.08 -4.44
C GLU A 77 5.54 6.75 -5.55
N PHE A 78 6.85 6.46 -5.63
CA PHE A 78 7.70 6.91 -6.72
C PHE A 78 7.13 6.41 -8.06
N ILE A 79 6.34 7.23 -8.74
CA ILE A 79 5.88 6.99 -10.10
C ILE A 79 7.10 7.22 -11.00
N TYR A 80 7.91 6.17 -11.17
CA TYR A 80 8.94 6.15 -12.20
C TYR A 80 8.26 5.97 -13.56
N GLY A 81 7.96 7.09 -14.22
CA GLY A 81 7.54 7.12 -15.62
C GLY A 81 8.74 6.88 -16.54
N ILE A 82 9.22 5.63 -16.60
CA ILE A 82 10.13 5.22 -17.67
C ILE A 82 9.25 5.08 -18.93
N PRO A 83 9.60 5.68 -20.09
CA PRO A 83 8.99 5.31 -21.36
C PRO A 83 9.32 3.83 -21.60
N SER A 84 8.41 2.96 -21.15
CA SER A 84 8.72 1.55 -20.93
C SER A 84 8.79 0.78 -22.24
N THR A 85 8.11 1.24 -23.29
CA THR A 85 7.97 0.46 -24.52
C THR A 85 9.31 0.19 -25.18
N ASP A 86 10.14 1.21 -25.42
CA ASP A 86 11.35 1.00 -26.24
C ASP A 86 12.48 0.36 -25.42
N PHE A 87 12.60 0.73 -24.14
CA PHE A 87 13.64 0.21 -23.24
C PHE A 87 13.33 -1.20 -22.71
N GLU A 88 12.05 -1.56 -22.56
CA GLU A 88 11.66 -2.93 -22.19
C GLU A 88 11.72 -3.88 -23.38
N ILE A 89 11.45 -3.41 -24.60
CA ILE A 89 11.61 -4.21 -25.82
C ILE A 89 13.10 -4.49 -26.10
N SER A 90 13.99 -3.53 -25.84
CA SER A 90 15.43 -3.68 -26.17
C SER A 90 16.20 -4.56 -25.19
N ASN A 91 15.65 -4.87 -24.01
CA ASN A 91 16.39 -5.54 -22.93
C ASN A 91 15.68 -6.80 -22.47
N THR A 92 16.37 -7.93 -22.54
CA THR A 92 15.92 -9.18 -21.93
C THR A 92 16.22 -9.16 -20.44
N TYR A 93 15.18 -9.06 -19.60
CA TYR A 93 15.33 -9.07 -18.15
C TYR A 93 15.28 -10.47 -17.58
N TYR A 94 16.16 -10.73 -16.60
CA TYR A 94 16.04 -11.89 -15.74
C TYR A 94 14.87 -11.73 -14.76
N PRO A 95 14.16 -12.82 -14.41
CA PRO A 95 13.13 -12.81 -13.38
C PRO A 95 13.65 -12.20 -12.08
N GLN A 96 12.83 -11.39 -11.41
CA GLN A 96 13.17 -10.80 -10.13
C GLN A 96 12.50 -11.57 -9.00
N VAL A 97 13.30 -12.03 -8.04
CA VAL A 97 12.82 -12.66 -6.81
C VAL A 97 12.80 -11.60 -5.72
N LYS A 98 11.65 -11.43 -5.07
CA LYS A 98 11.46 -10.51 -3.95
C LYS A 98 11.13 -11.27 -2.68
N LEU A 99 11.94 -11.05 -1.66
CA LEU A 99 11.76 -11.58 -0.32
C LEU A 99 11.31 -10.45 0.58
N HIS A 100 10.12 -10.60 1.17
CA HIS A 100 9.58 -9.65 2.11
C HIS A 100 9.71 -10.21 3.53
N PHE A 101 10.45 -9.48 4.36
CA PHE A 101 10.61 -9.77 5.78
C PHE A 101 9.71 -8.84 6.55
N ARG A 102 8.84 -9.44 7.36
CA ARG A 102 7.95 -8.69 8.24
C ARG A 102 8.01 -9.26 9.63
N GLU A 103 8.28 -8.39 10.56
CA GLU A 103 8.18 -8.71 11.97
C GLU A 103 6.71 -8.76 12.45
N SER A 104 6.45 -9.61 13.44
CA SER A 104 5.15 -9.70 14.09
C SER A 104 4.76 -8.36 14.72
N LYS A 105 3.52 -7.92 14.48
CA LYS A 105 2.98 -6.71 15.11
C LYS A 105 2.94 -6.82 16.64
N TYR A 106 2.69 -8.03 17.16
CA TYR A 106 2.56 -8.27 18.59
C TYR A 106 3.90 -8.14 19.31
N GLU A 107 4.96 -8.72 18.76
CA GLU A 107 6.32 -8.67 19.32
C GLU A 107 6.93 -7.26 19.26
N ALA A 108 6.63 -6.51 18.20
CA ALA A 108 7.01 -5.10 18.09
C ALA A 108 6.27 -4.22 19.13
N ALA A 109 4.98 -4.49 19.36
CA ALA A 109 4.17 -3.73 20.32
C ALA A 109 4.62 -3.94 21.77
N THR A 110 4.98 -5.17 22.16
CA THR A 110 5.53 -5.48 23.49
C THR A 110 6.79 -4.68 23.81
N ASN A 111 7.59 -4.40 22.78
CA ASN A 111 8.86 -3.67 22.90
C ASN A 111 8.74 -2.17 22.57
N ALA A 112 7.52 -1.61 22.57
CA ALA A 112 7.23 -0.20 22.29
C ALA A 112 7.86 0.34 20.98
N ARG A 113 8.03 -0.52 19.98
CA ARG A 113 8.72 -0.21 18.71
C ARG A 113 7.82 -0.43 17.51
N ARG A 114 8.15 0.23 16.40
CA ARG A 114 7.47 -0.02 15.12
C ARG A 114 7.96 -1.36 14.53
N PRO A 115 7.07 -2.17 13.93
CA PRO A 115 7.46 -3.45 13.35
C PRO A 115 8.44 -3.23 12.19
N ALA A 116 9.58 -3.88 12.26
CA ALA A 116 10.59 -3.81 11.22
C ALA A 116 10.07 -4.44 9.91
N ARG A 117 10.44 -3.83 8.79
CA ARG A 117 10.14 -4.32 7.45
C ARG A 117 11.42 -4.30 6.63
N GLY A 118 11.70 -5.41 5.96
CA GLY A 118 12.81 -5.54 5.03
C GLY A 118 12.32 -6.06 3.69
N GLU A 119 12.87 -5.51 2.61
CA GLU A 119 12.74 -6.08 1.27
C GLU A 119 14.15 -6.39 0.76
N VAL A 120 14.36 -7.63 0.33
CA VAL A 120 15.54 -8.01 -0.43
C VAL A 120 15.08 -8.47 -1.79
N SER A 121 15.67 -7.90 -2.83
CA SER A 121 15.38 -8.30 -4.21
C SER A 121 16.66 -8.64 -4.96
N PHE A 122 16.60 -9.72 -5.72
CA PHE A 122 17.70 -10.14 -6.59
C PHE A 122 17.16 -10.68 -7.92
N ARG A 123 18.02 -10.70 -8.92
CA ARG A 123 17.70 -11.21 -10.27
C ARG A 123 18.14 -12.66 -10.37
N TRP A 124 17.23 -13.54 -10.79
CA TRP A 124 17.49 -14.97 -10.94
C TRP A 124 18.02 -15.27 -12.34
N LYS A 125 19.34 -15.45 -12.43
CA LYS A 125 20.06 -15.69 -13.69
C LYS A 125 20.20 -17.19 -13.99
N GLU A 126 19.10 -17.83 -14.32
CA GLU A 126 19.10 -19.22 -14.83
C GLU A 126 18.74 -19.28 -16.32
N ASN A 127 19.11 -20.38 -16.96
CA ASN A 127 18.87 -20.60 -18.38
C ASN A 127 17.47 -21.19 -18.66
N SER A 128 16.80 -21.76 -17.66
CA SER A 128 15.46 -22.32 -17.79
C SER A 128 14.56 -21.95 -16.61
N PHE A 129 13.38 -21.43 -16.92
CA PHE A 129 12.40 -20.98 -15.93
C PHE A 129 11.16 -21.89 -15.98
N SER A 130 11.32 -23.14 -15.56
CA SER A 130 10.20 -24.07 -15.42
C SER A 130 9.51 -23.89 -14.06
N THR A 131 8.26 -24.33 -13.95
CA THR A 131 7.53 -24.38 -12.67
C THR A 131 8.25 -25.24 -11.63
N ALA A 132 8.93 -26.30 -12.06
CA ALA A 132 9.75 -27.14 -11.19
C ALA A 132 10.96 -26.39 -10.61
N ASN A 133 11.67 -25.60 -11.43
CA ASN A 133 12.82 -24.81 -10.96
C ASN A 133 12.38 -23.72 -9.98
N VAL A 134 11.23 -23.09 -10.25
CA VAL A 134 10.63 -22.10 -9.35
C VAL A 134 10.32 -22.71 -7.99
N GLN A 135 9.70 -23.89 -7.97
CA GLN A 135 9.36 -24.59 -6.72
C GLN A 135 10.62 -25.04 -5.98
N ALA A 136 11.63 -25.54 -6.70
CA ALA A 136 12.91 -25.91 -6.12
C ALA A 136 13.61 -24.70 -5.48
N LEU A 137 13.61 -23.54 -6.14
CA LEU A 137 14.15 -22.30 -5.59
C LEU A 137 13.38 -21.85 -4.34
N ALA A 138 12.05 -21.88 -4.37
CA ALA A 138 11.22 -21.53 -3.22
C ALA A 138 11.49 -22.46 -2.03
N ASN A 139 11.62 -23.76 -2.26
CA ASN A 139 11.94 -24.75 -1.22
C ASN A 139 13.33 -24.51 -0.64
N LYS A 140 14.33 -24.22 -1.48
CA LYS A 140 15.69 -23.90 -1.05
C LYS A 140 15.73 -22.65 -0.17
N ILE A 141 15.10 -21.57 -0.63
CA ILE A 141 14.99 -20.32 0.15
C ILE A 141 14.31 -20.60 1.49
N THR A 142 13.19 -21.33 1.49
CA THR A 142 12.47 -21.67 2.73
C THR A 142 13.35 -22.49 3.68
N ALA A 143 14.11 -23.47 3.17
CA ALA A 143 15.02 -24.26 3.99
C ALA A 143 16.18 -23.43 4.59
N ASP A 144 16.76 -22.53 3.79
CA ASP A 144 17.86 -21.65 4.23
C ASP A 144 17.39 -20.66 5.32
N PHE A 145 16.16 -20.14 5.20
CA PHE A 145 15.58 -19.22 6.19
C PHE A 145 14.88 -19.91 7.36
N ALA A 146 14.57 -21.20 7.28
CA ALA A 146 14.05 -21.98 8.41
C ALA A 146 15.13 -22.22 9.49
N ARG A 147 16.41 -22.21 9.12
CA ARG A 147 17.55 -22.35 10.04
C ARG A 147 18.64 -21.31 9.71
N PRO A 148 18.42 -20.04 10.06
CA PRO A 148 19.36 -18.98 9.75
C PRO A 148 20.73 -19.23 10.39
N ARG A 149 21.80 -19.29 9.59
CA ARG A 149 23.18 -19.50 10.10
C ARG A 149 23.80 -18.25 10.74
N PHE A 150 23.24 -17.06 10.51
CA PHE A 150 23.87 -15.77 10.85
C PHE A 150 22.96 -14.76 11.56
N PHE A 151 21.79 -15.17 12.03
CA PHE A 151 20.96 -14.27 12.84
C PHE A 151 21.21 -14.57 14.31
N ILE A 152 21.90 -13.64 15.00
CA ILE A 152 21.89 -13.56 16.45
C ILE A 152 20.43 -13.29 16.83
N THR A 153 19.81 -14.22 17.53
CA THR A 153 18.48 -14.08 18.12
C THR A 153 18.52 -12.97 19.17
N GLY A 154 18.38 -11.71 18.75
CA GLY A 154 17.90 -10.65 19.62
C GLY A 154 16.38 -10.64 19.52
N GLU A 155 15.70 -11.18 20.55
CA GLU A 155 14.25 -11.12 20.87
C GLU A 155 13.28 -10.56 19.79
N GLY A 156 13.35 -11.13 18.59
CA GLY A 156 12.72 -10.61 17.39
C GLY A 156 12.56 -11.71 16.35
N SER A 157 11.58 -12.56 16.59
CA SER A 157 11.18 -13.68 15.74
C SER A 157 10.56 -13.11 14.46
N PHE A 158 11.26 -13.13 13.33
CA PHE A 158 10.66 -12.71 12.04
C PHE A 158 9.51 -13.66 11.66
N GLY A 159 8.29 -13.23 11.98
CA GLY A 159 7.12 -14.12 12.07
C GLY A 159 6.45 -14.52 10.76
N VAL A 160 6.73 -13.91 9.61
CA VAL A 160 6.14 -14.34 8.32
C VAL A 160 7.05 -13.96 7.15
N MET A 161 7.48 -14.97 6.39
CA MET A 161 8.15 -14.81 5.10
C MET A 161 7.14 -15.01 3.97
N GLN A 162 6.84 -13.95 3.22
CA GLN A 162 5.98 -14.03 2.05
C GLN A 162 6.84 -13.92 0.79
N ILE A 163 7.03 -15.04 0.10
CA ILE A 163 7.72 -15.08 -1.20
C ILE A 163 6.70 -14.68 -2.26
N ARG A 164 6.94 -13.56 -2.94
CA ARG A 164 6.08 -13.10 -4.04
C ARG A 164 6.91 -13.05 -5.32
N LEU A 165 6.71 -14.02 -6.19
CA LEU A 165 7.21 -13.99 -7.56
C LEU A 165 6.25 -13.10 -8.35
N ARG A 166 6.67 -11.87 -8.68
CA ARG A 166 5.92 -11.08 -9.68
C ARG A 166 6.24 -11.66 -11.05
N GLY A 167 5.17 -11.96 -11.78
CA GLY A 167 5.16 -12.76 -12.99
C GLY A 167 6.19 -12.31 -14.02
N ILE A 168 6.87 -13.32 -14.56
CA ILE A 168 7.35 -13.32 -15.94
C ILE A 168 6.09 -13.10 -16.79
N THR A 169 5.94 -11.89 -17.33
CA THR A 169 4.93 -11.66 -18.37
C THR A 169 5.58 -12.13 -19.65
N PHE A 170 5.25 -13.34 -20.10
CA PHE A 170 5.51 -13.70 -21.49
C PHE A 170 4.55 -12.87 -22.34
N ARG A 171 5.10 -11.89 -23.05
CA ARG A 171 4.59 -11.47 -24.34
C ARG A 171 5.65 -11.80 -25.37
#